data_AF-A0A526XN05-F1
#
_entry.id   AF-A0A526XN05-F1
#
_cell.length_a   1.000
_cell.length_b   1.000
_cell.length_c   1.000
_cell.angle_alpha   90.00
_cell.angle_beta   90.00
_cell.angle_gamma   90.00
#
_symmetry.space_group_name_H-M   'P 1'
#
loop_
_entity.id
_entity.type
_entity.pdbx_description
1 polymer ?
#
loop_
_entity_poly.entity_id
_entity_poly.type
_entity_poly.pdbx_seq_one_letter_code
_entity_poly.pdbx_strand_id
1 'polypeptide(L)'
;VEALTGELGEAAWEEFQRIEAEGGVLSSLQQGHIQKRVQAAAARRNAAYQAGDRAIIGTTLHPSKIERPVETLGAERRPSV
;
A
#
# COMPACT_ATOMS: atom_id res chain seq x y z
N VAL A 1 -5.65 -15.16 17.13
CA VAL A 1 -6.54 -14.34 16.28
C VAL A 1 -7.02 -13.14 17.06
N GLU A 2 -7.60 -13.33 18.25
CA GLU A 2 -8.03 -12.23 19.13
C GLU A 2 -6.98 -11.14 19.40
N ALA A 3 -5.72 -11.50 19.67
CA ALA A 3 -4.65 -10.52 19.90
C ALA A 3 -4.39 -9.62 18.68
N LEU A 4 -4.25 -10.21 17.49
CA LEU A 4 -4.03 -9.45 16.25
C LEU A 4 -5.23 -8.58 15.90
N THR A 5 -6.45 -9.05 16.18
CA THR A 5 -7.67 -8.24 16.02
C THR A 5 -7.65 -7.03 16.94
N GLY A 6 -7.25 -7.21 18.21
CA GLY A 6 -7.09 -6.13 19.18
C GLY A 6 -6.06 -5.10 18.73
N GLU A 7 -4.85 -5.55 18.40
CA GLU A 7 -3.76 -4.68 17.92
C GLU A 7 -4.14 -3.89 16.66
N LEU A 8 -4.85 -4.52 15.72
CA LEU A 8 -5.36 -3.85 14.53
C LEU A 8 -6.39 -2.76 14.90
N GLY A 9 -7.29 -3.07 15.84
CA GLY A 9 -8.29 -2.14 16.33
C GLY A 9 -7.66 -0.92 17.00
N GLU A 10 -6.67 -1.13 17.87
CA GLU A 10 -5.92 -0.07 18.55
C GLU A 10 -5.18 0.84 17.55
N ALA A 11 -4.46 0.24 16.59
CA ALA A 11 -3.75 0.99 15.56
C ALA A 11 -4.71 1.79 14.66
N ALA A 12 -5.86 1.21 14.30
CA ALA A 12 -6.89 1.91 13.52
C ALA A 12 -7.51 3.07 14.30
N TRP A 13 -7.75 2.88 15.60
CA TRP A 13 -8.32 3.90 16.48
C TRP A 13 -7.37 5.08 16.70
N GLU A 14 -6.07 4.82 16.84
CA GLU A 14 -5.03 5.86 16.89
C GLU A 14 -5.00 6.68 15.60
N GLU A 15 -5.04 5.99 14.45
CA GLU A 15 -5.04 6.66 13.15
C GLU A 15 -6.31 7.49 12.91
N PHE A 16 -7.47 6.98 13.35
CA PHE A 16 -8.72 7.71 13.31
C PHE A 16 -8.64 9.01 14.12
N GLN A 17 -8.15 8.95 15.36
CA GLN A 17 -7.98 10.15 16.19
C GLN A 17 -7.02 11.18 15.56
N ARG A 18 -5.95 10.72 14.89
CA ARG A 18 -5.06 11.60 14.12
C ARG A 18 -5.83 12.32 13.00
N ILE A 19 -6.66 11.62 12.25
CA ILE A 19 -7.48 12.21 11.18
C ILE A 19 -8.47 13.23 11.75
N GLU A 20 -9.12 12.94 12.87
CA GLU A 20 -10.03 13.89 13.53
C GLU A 20 -9.28 15.15 14.00
N ALA A 21 -8.08 15.00 14.57
CA ALA A 21 -7.23 16.13 14.95
C ALA A 21 -6.74 16.97 13.75
N GLU A 22 -6.66 16.39 12.56
CA GLU A 22 -6.37 17.08 11.29
C GLU A 22 -7.58 17.86 10.72
N GLY A 23 -8.71 17.86 11.43
CA GLY A 23 -9.96 18.49 11.00
C GLY A 23 -10.90 17.55 10.22
N GLY A 24 -10.73 16.24 10.41
CA GLY A 24 -11.55 15.21 9.78
C GLY A 24 -11.04 14.76 8.40
N VAL A 25 -11.67 13.70 7.88
CA VAL A 25 -11.19 12.99 6.68
C VAL A 25 -11.08 13.86 5.43
N LEU A 26 -12.02 14.77 5.18
CA LEU A 26 -12.00 15.63 4.00
C LEU A 26 -10.85 16.65 4.06
N SER A 27 -10.66 17.28 5.22
CA SER A 27 -9.54 18.19 5.47
C SER A 27 -8.20 17.47 5.31
N SER A 28 -8.07 16.29 5.92
CA SER A 28 -6.87 15.46 5.82
C SER A 28 -6.53 15.06 4.38
N LEU A 29 -7.54 14.69 3.58
CA LEU A 29 -7.39 14.40 2.15
C LEU A 29 -6.97 15.64 1.34
N GLN A 30 -7.63 16.78 1.55
CA GLN A 30 -7.33 18.03 0.83
C GLN A 30 -5.90 18.52 1.11
N GLN A 31 -5.45 18.39 2.36
CA GLN A 31 -4.09 18.75 2.78
C GLN A 31 -3.04 17.70 2.40
N GLY A 32 -3.46 16.55 1.88
CA GLY A 32 -2.57 15.49 1.39
C GLY A 32 -1.98 14.59 2.48
N HIS A 33 -2.49 14.62 3.72
CA HIS A 33 -1.91 13.86 4.84
C HIS A 33 -2.06 12.35 4.63
N ILE A 34 -3.26 11.89 4.27
CA ILE A 34 -3.53 10.48 3.96
C ILE A 34 -2.66 10.00 2.78
N GLN A 35 -2.55 10.80 1.72
CA GLN A 35 -1.75 10.47 0.54
C GLN A 35 -0.27 10.31 0.91
N LYS A 36 0.28 11.22 1.72
CA LYS A 36 1.65 11.11 2.24
C LYS A 36 1.85 9.82 3.05
N ARG A 37 0.90 9.46 3.93
CA ARG A 37 0.96 8.23 4.73
C ARG A 37 0.94 6.97 3.85
N VAL A 38 0.07 6.92 2.84
CA VAL A 38 -0.01 5.81 1.88
C VAL A 38 1.27 5.71 1.05
N GLN A 39 1.78 6.82 0.54
CA GLN A 39 3.03 6.86 -0.22
C GLN A 39 4.23 6.40 0.63
N ALA A 40 4.30 6.82 1.89
CA ALA A 40 5.34 6.36 2.80
C ALA A 40 5.26 4.84 3.06
N ALA A 41 4.05 4.29 3.23
CA ALA A 41 3.86 2.85 3.37
C ALA A 41 4.25 2.08 2.09
N ALA A 42 3.90 2.60 0.91
CA ALA A 42 4.30 2.05 -0.38
C ALA A 42 5.82 2.09 -0.56
N ALA A 43 6.48 3.20 -0.22
CA ALA A 43 7.92 3.35 -0.29
C ALA A 43 8.64 2.35 0.62
N ARG A 44 8.18 2.19 1.88
CA ARG A 44 8.72 1.16 2.80
C ARG A 44 8.56 -0.25 2.24
N ARG A 45 7.38 -0.57 1.70
CA ARG A 45 7.13 -1.89 1.10
C ARG A 45 8.04 -2.15 -0.10
N ASN A 46 8.23 -1.15 -0.97
CA ASN A 46 9.12 -1.25 -2.11
C ASN A 46 10.58 -1.41 -1.68
N ALA A 47 11.02 -0.67 -0.67
CA ALA A 47 12.37 -0.82 -0.12
C ALA A 47 12.61 -2.24 0.42
N ALA A 48 11.63 -2.83 1.12
CA ALA A 48 11.71 -4.21 1.59
C ALA A 48 11.80 -5.25 0.44
N TYR A 49 11.13 -5.00 -0.70
CA TYR A 49 11.30 -5.84 -1.89
C TYR A 49 12.71 -5.71 -2.48
N GLN A 50 13.24 -4.49 -2.56
CA GLN A 50 14.58 -4.22 -3.11
C GLN A 50 15.70 -4.76 -2.20
N ALA A 51 15.49 -4.72 -0.88
CA ALA A 51 16.40 -5.27 0.11
C ALA A 51 16.38 -6.80 0.18
N GLY A 52 15.35 -7.45 -0.40
CA GLY A 52 15.16 -8.90 -0.32
C GLY A 52 14.46 -9.39 0.96
N ASP A 53 14.14 -8.50 1.90
CA ASP A 53 13.40 -8.79 3.14
C ASP A 53 11.98 -9.30 2.85
N ARG A 54 11.45 -8.97 1.67
CA ARG A 54 10.14 -9.41 1.20
C ARG A 54 10.27 -10.06 -0.17
N ALA A 55 9.78 -11.28 -0.32
CA ALA A 55 9.86 -12.04 -1.56
C ALA A 55 8.54 -12.07 -2.33
N ILE A 56 8.63 -12.08 -3.65
CA ILE A 56 7.55 -12.39 -4.59
C ILE A 56 8.02 -13.59 -5.42
N ILE A 57 7.40 -14.75 -5.20
CA ILE A 57 7.75 -15.98 -5.92
C ILE A 57 7.46 -15.81 -7.41
N GLY A 58 8.41 -16.19 -8.25
CA GLY A 58 8.35 -16.01 -9.70
C GLY A 58 8.77 -14.63 -10.19
N THR A 59 9.06 -13.68 -9.30
CA THR A 59 9.51 -12.32 -9.66
C THR A 59 10.84 -11.97 -9.00
N THR A 60 10.86 -11.76 -7.69
CA THR A 60 12.09 -11.43 -6.96
C THR A 60 12.79 -12.68 -6.43
N LEU A 61 12.04 -13.76 -6.21
CA LEU A 61 12.55 -15.06 -5.77
C LEU A 61 12.13 -16.15 -6.76
N HIS A 62 13.09 -16.92 -7.27
CA HIS A 62 12.88 -17.95 -8.31
C HIS A 62 12.20 -17.43 -9.60
N PRO A 63 12.71 -16.37 -10.25
CA PRO A 63 12.16 -15.92 -11.52
C PRO A 63 12.33 -16.98 -12.62
N SER A 64 11.31 -17.13 -13.47
CA SER A 64 11.44 -17.97 -14.67
C SER A 64 12.40 -17.32 -15.66
N LYS A 65 13.28 -18.12 -16.27
CA LYS A 65 14.17 -17.61 -17.33
C LYS A 65 13.42 -17.28 -18.62
N ILE A 66 12.26 -17.91 -18.82
CA ILE A 66 11.42 -17.75 -20.01
C ILE A 66 9.97 -17.65 -19.52
N GLU A 67 9.33 -16.52 -19.79
CA GLU A 67 7.90 -16.32 -19.51
C GLU A 67 7.05 -16.71 -20.71
N ARG A 68 5.89 -17.30 -20.46
CA ARG A 68 4.93 -17.65 -21.50
C ARG A 68 4.17 -16.39 -21.94
N PRO A 69 4.03 -16.12 -23.25
CA PRO A 69 3.17 -15.05 -23.72
C PRO A 69 1.72 -15.24 -23.22
N VAL A 70 1.10 -14.14 -22.79
CA VAL A 70 -0.31 -14.11 -22.38
C VAL A 70 -1.03 -13.02 -23.16
N GLU A 71 -2.24 -13.30 -23.62
CA GLU A 71 -3.10 -12.30 -24.22
C GLU A 71 -3.80 -11.48 -23.14
N THR A 72 -3.88 -10.17 -23.34
CA THR A 72 -4.57 -9.24 -22.42
C THR A 72 -5.59 -8.42 -23.18
N LEU A 73 -6.72 -8.13 -22.55
CA LEU A 73 -7.67 -7.15 -23.09
C LEU A 73 -7.06 -5.75 -23.01
N GLY A 74 -7.13 -4.99 -24.11
CA GLY A 74 -6.78 -3.58 -24.09
C GLY A 74 -7.75 -2.80 -23.21
N ALA A 75 -7.23 -2.13 -22.18
CA ALA A 75 -8.01 -1.24 -21.33
C ALA A 75 -7.47 0.19 -21.46
N GLU A 76 -8.35 1.15 -21.72
CA GLU A 76 -7.97 2.56 -21.72
C GLU A 76 -7.57 2.98 -20.30
N ARG A 77 -6.39 3.59 -20.18
CA ARG A 77 -5.92 4.11 -18.90
C ARG A 77 -6.79 5.33 -18.55
N ARG A 78 -7.49 5.29 -17.40
CA ARG A 78 -8.13 6.51 -16.88
C ARG A 78 -7.07 7.60 -16.75
N PRO A 79 -7.29 8.80 -17.33
CA PRO A 79 -6.35 9.90 -17.22
C PRO A 79 -6.12 10.21 -15.74
N SER A 80 -4.86 10.48 -15.39
CA SER A 80 -4.50 10.98 -14.07
C SER A 80 -5.03 12.41 -14.01
N VAL A 81 -6.09 12.62 -13.23
CA VAL A 81 -6.59 13.97 -12.93
C VAL A 81 -5.59 14.67 -12.01
#